data_AF-A0AA36J1D2-F1
#
_entry.id   AF-A0AA36J1D2-F1
#
_cell.length_a   1.000
_cell.length_b   1.000
_cell.length_c   1.000
_cell.angle_alpha   90.00
_cell.angle_beta   90.00
_cell.angle_gamma   90.00
#
_symmetry.space_group_name_H-M   'P 1'
#
loop_
_entity.id
_entity.type
_entity.pdbx_description
1 polymer ?
#
loop_
_entity_poly.entity_id
_entity_poly.type
_entity_poly.pdbx_seq_one_letter_code
_entity_poly.pdbx_strand_id
1 'polypeptide(L)'
;MQVVPPWRRNEVPSRPPAKDGTGGSVGFAAAAVAIGRPDFKQHLRQVAQHFASLAAVAEGPGGQAPLRALPTPIRADRREEVAAEEVLDRSLPWDPAPCLPAPDFQHYTPSSYEPRYLEMRNGHPRDKLLDFDAVSHSYFLRRRAVGGSVTFLAKQHCRDFQALEVLRRMRSGRSQAWPRAKYVEGAEPTELQQLRPDGPFGLLLLEEERTRAALQPEEVEAIWQQQGEVQLWRLGLEKELRTRACHTFGACLLGAPLRLLRFQRALTEEEIVLRWARQGREAADRGTEAHYQLELWLNRDLCRLEEPEVQRGLAFLALLAQTFPGVKAFRTEWRIFGEAEDLAGSIDFAARMPNGTLCLIDWKRSDKLQSSLWNSFERMAAPLDHLHDSKGAIYALQLNLYRWLLETYYGERVSLMVLVSIHPEVLFHTAVPDLRAEVSYLLARRRERYQAQLRAEQMAPFWLRCAHTGQLMTEPVLLGDRCYQRSCAKRLLRSGEDLPLQPEVCEALRSLLASVEPPQPAEPEPPEPLPNRRDWEELMPPEGLTLKEM
;
A
#
# COMPACT_ATOMS: atom_id res chain seq x y z
N MET A 1 28.79 33.12 3.20
CA MET A 1 28.91 32.40 4.48
C MET A 1 28.26 31.02 4.27
N GLN A 2 29.03 30.06 3.76
CA GLN A 2 28.52 28.73 3.40
C GLN A 2 28.52 27.85 4.65
N VAL A 3 27.35 27.37 5.05
CA VAL A 3 27.20 26.40 6.13
C VAL A 3 27.40 25.01 5.53
N VAL A 4 28.48 24.36 5.93
CA VAL A 4 28.85 22.99 5.52
C VAL A 4 28.05 21.97 6.34
N PRO A 5 27.47 20.91 5.75
CA PRO A 5 26.72 19.87 6.47
C PRO A 5 27.58 19.04 7.45
N PRO A 6 26.99 18.42 8.50
CA PRO A 6 27.73 17.94 9.68
C PRO A 6 28.53 16.65 9.49
N TRP A 7 28.45 15.96 8.34
CA TRP A 7 29.13 14.67 8.13
C TRP A 7 30.56 14.77 7.56
N ARG A 8 31.10 15.99 7.38
CA ARG A 8 32.48 16.22 6.88
C ARG A 8 33.52 16.56 7.95
N ARG A 9 33.23 16.40 9.24
CA ARG A 9 34.23 16.53 10.31
C ARG A 9 34.33 15.25 11.11
N ASN A 10 35.17 14.34 10.66
CA ASN A 10 35.83 13.41 11.58
C ASN A 10 37.33 13.47 11.28
N GLU A 11 38.01 14.21 12.15
CA GLU A 11 39.46 14.20 12.27
C GLU A 11 39.90 12.78 12.60
N VAL A 12 40.85 12.28 11.82
CA VAL A 12 41.52 11.00 12.02
C VAL A 12 42.26 11.04 13.37
N PRO A 13 41.96 10.17 14.34
CA PRO A 13 42.84 10.00 15.49
C PRO A 13 44.10 9.26 15.05
N SER A 14 45.24 9.83 15.38
CA SER A 14 46.58 9.29 15.16
C SER A 14 46.74 7.86 15.69
N ARG A 15 47.31 6.99 14.85
CA ARG A 15 47.78 5.63 15.16
C ARG A 15 48.71 5.64 16.40
N PRO A 16 48.54 4.73 17.37
CA PRO A 16 49.63 4.30 18.23
C PRO A 16 50.46 3.19 17.55
N PRO A 17 51.73 3.00 17.93
CA PRO A 17 52.65 2.14 17.20
C PRO A 17 52.41 0.65 17.47
N ALA A 18 52.80 -0.15 16.48
CA ALA A 18 52.78 -1.60 16.47
C ALA A 18 53.51 -2.21 17.67
N LYS A 19 52.95 -3.29 18.21
CA LYS A 19 53.69 -4.29 19.00
C LYS A 19 53.46 -5.67 18.41
N ASP A 20 54.58 -6.30 18.11
CA ASP A 20 54.72 -7.68 17.66
C ASP A 20 54.12 -8.67 18.65
N GLY A 21 53.53 -9.73 18.12
CA GLY A 21 52.96 -10.83 18.90
C GLY A 21 52.48 -11.96 18.02
N THR A 22 53.39 -12.88 17.73
CA THR A 22 53.17 -14.17 17.06
C THR A 22 52.13 -15.05 17.74
N GLY A 23 51.27 -15.73 16.98
CA GLY A 23 50.71 -17.02 17.39
C GLY A 23 49.27 -17.29 16.98
N GLY A 24 49.06 -18.38 16.23
CA GLY A 24 47.97 -19.31 16.51
C GLY A 24 46.74 -19.27 15.61
N SER A 25 46.77 -20.07 14.55
CA SER A 25 45.58 -20.63 13.92
C SER A 25 44.91 -21.67 14.82
N VAL A 26 43.68 -21.44 15.30
CA VAL A 26 42.70 -22.51 15.58
C VAL A 26 41.30 -21.92 15.43
N GLY A 27 40.46 -22.57 14.63
CA GLY A 27 39.13 -22.07 14.28
C GLY A 27 38.06 -22.29 15.35
N PHE A 28 36.95 -21.58 15.15
CA PHE A 28 35.62 -21.99 15.58
C PHE A 28 34.63 -21.60 14.48
N ALA A 29 34.36 -22.56 13.61
CA ALA A 29 33.12 -22.64 12.87
C ALA A 29 32.21 -23.61 13.64
N ALA A 30 31.05 -23.14 14.09
CA ALA A 30 29.79 -23.91 14.18
C ALA A 30 28.76 -23.16 15.04
N ALA A 31 27.70 -22.64 14.42
CA ALA A 31 26.31 -22.76 14.88
C ALA A 31 25.37 -21.91 13.99
N ALA A 32 25.05 -22.42 12.80
CA ALA A 32 23.83 -22.05 12.09
C ALA A 32 23.36 -23.27 11.32
N VAL A 33 22.49 -24.05 11.97
CA VAL A 33 21.87 -25.25 11.42
C VAL A 33 20.88 -24.83 10.32
N ALA A 34 21.25 -25.24 9.11
CA ALA A 34 20.45 -25.57 7.95
C ALA A 34 18.91 -25.54 8.06
N ILE A 35 18.29 -24.65 7.28
CA ILE A 35 17.20 -25.03 6.36
C ILE A 35 17.67 -24.64 4.95
N GLY A 36 18.48 -25.51 4.36
CA GLY A 36 18.95 -25.37 2.99
C GLY A 36 17.94 -25.94 2.01
N ARG A 37 17.43 -25.11 1.09
CA ARG A 37 16.90 -25.61 -0.18
C ARG A 37 18.02 -25.51 -1.24
N PRO A 38 18.66 -26.64 -1.63
CA PRO A 38 19.77 -26.64 -2.59
C PRO A 38 19.39 -26.10 -3.98
N ASP A 39 18.11 -26.17 -4.36
CA ASP A 39 17.61 -25.70 -5.65
C ASP A 39 17.76 -24.18 -5.85
N PHE A 40 17.72 -23.40 -4.77
CA PHE A 40 17.77 -21.93 -4.83
C PHE A 40 19.18 -21.41 -5.16
N LYS A 41 20.23 -22.04 -4.62
CA LYS A 41 21.63 -21.67 -4.95
C LYS A 41 22.00 -22.07 -6.38
N GLN A 42 21.39 -23.13 -6.91
CA GLN A 42 21.59 -23.55 -8.29
C GLN A 42 20.90 -22.59 -9.28
N HIS A 43 19.70 -22.11 -8.94
CA HIS A 43 18.99 -21.12 -9.74
C HIS A 43 19.71 -19.77 -9.80
N LEU A 44 20.26 -19.28 -8.67
CA LEU A 44 21.06 -18.05 -8.64
C LEU A 44 22.36 -18.16 -9.46
N ARG A 45 23.00 -19.34 -9.50
CA ARG A 45 24.17 -19.57 -10.36
C ARG A 45 23.82 -19.58 -11.84
N GLN A 46 22.68 -20.15 -12.21
CA GLN A 46 22.20 -20.16 -13.61
C GLN A 46 21.85 -18.75 -14.09
N VAL A 47 21.21 -17.93 -13.24
CA VAL A 47 20.91 -16.52 -13.55
C VAL A 47 22.20 -15.71 -13.71
N ALA A 48 23.17 -15.86 -12.80
CA ALA A 48 24.46 -15.18 -12.89
C ALA A 48 25.27 -15.58 -14.15
N GLN A 49 25.25 -16.86 -14.54
CA GLN A 49 25.90 -17.35 -15.76
C GLN A 49 25.21 -16.85 -17.04
N HIS A 50 23.89 -16.69 -17.01
CA HIS A 50 23.15 -16.15 -18.15
C HIS A 50 23.46 -14.67 -18.39
N PHE A 51 23.53 -13.85 -17.33
CA PHE A 51 23.95 -12.44 -17.42
C PHE A 51 25.40 -12.27 -17.90
N ALA A 52 26.32 -13.16 -17.49
CA ALA A 52 27.69 -13.16 -18.00
C ALA A 52 27.77 -13.50 -19.51
N SER A 53 26.92 -14.40 -20.01
CA SER A 53 26.87 -14.75 -21.44
C SER A 53 26.31 -13.63 -22.34
N LEU A 54 25.35 -12.85 -21.84
CA LEU A 54 24.77 -11.71 -22.58
C LEU A 54 25.75 -10.54 -22.71
N ALA A 55 26.64 -10.35 -21.72
CA ALA A 55 27.72 -9.37 -21.79
C ALA A 55 28.80 -9.77 -22.81
N ALA A 56 29.06 -11.07 -22.99
CA ALA A 56 30.10 -11.58 -23.90
C ALA A 56 29.68 -11.56 -25.38
N VAL A 57 28.39 -11.50 -25.72
CA VAL A 57 27.90 -11.44 -27.12
C VAL A 57 27.97 -10.00 -27.68
N ALA A 58 28.12 -8.99 -26.84
CA ALA A 58 28.23 -7.58 -27.26
C ALA A 58 29.65 -7.20 -27.72
N GLU A 59 30.66 -8.06 -27.54
CA GLU A 59 32.03 -7.83 -27.98
C GLU A 59 32.53 -8.97 -28.89
N GLY A 60 32.28 -8.85 -30.19
CA GLY A 60 32.85 -9.70 -31.23
C GLY A 60 33.38 -8.86 -32.41
N PRO A 61 34.50 -9.22 -33.06
CA PRO A 61 35.32 -8.28 -33.82
C PRO A 61 34.99 -8.21 -35.31
N GLY A 62 35.07 -7.00 -35.87
CA GLY A 62 35.44 -6.78 -37.28
C GLY A 62 34.32 -6.47 -38.26
N GLY A 63 34.30 -5.23 -38.77
CA GLY A 63 33.53 -4.84 -39.95
C GLY A 63 33.37 -3.32 -40.11
N GLN A 64 34.41 -2.63 -40.60
CA GLN A 64 34.30 -1.23 -41.04
C GLN A 64 33.52 -1.12 -42.35
N ALA A 65 32.51 -0.24 -42.40
CA ALA A 65 32.01 0.42 -43.62
C ALA A 65 31.34 1.77 -43.24
N PRO A 66 31.38 2.80 -44.12
CA PRO A 66 31.50 4.19 -43.67
C PRO A 66 30.15 4.86 -43.34
N LEU A 67 30.16 5.65 -42.26
CA LEU A 67 29.08 6.55 -41.87
C LEU A 67 28.95 7.72 -42.86
N ARG A 68 27.77 7.84 -43.48
CA ARG A 68 27.36 9.01 -44.24
C ARG A 68 26.88 10.08 -43.25
N ALA A 69 27.47 11.27 -43.29
CA ALA A 69 27.17 12.37 -42.38
C ALA A 69 25.72 12.87 -42.53
N LEU A 70 25.06 13.11 -41.40
CA LEU A 70 23.84 13.91 -41.27
C LEU A 70 24.10 15.08 -40.30
N PRO A 71 23.40 16.21 -40.46
CA PRO A 71 23.88 17.51 -40.00
C PRO A 71 23.64 17.77 -38.52
N THR A 72 24.52 18.59 -37.96
CA THR A 72 24.61 19.07 -36.58
C THR A 72 23.31 19.71 -36.09
N PRO A 73 22.80 19.35 -34.89
CA PRO A 73 21.87 20.18 -34.16
C PRO A 73 22.60 21.22 -33.30
N ILE A 74 21.98 22.39 -33.30
CA ILE A 74 22.19 23.63 -32.56
C ILE A 74 22.72 23.44 -31.12
N ARG A 75 23.76 24.21 -30.77
CA ARG A 75 24.44 24.24 -29.46
C ARG A 75 23.47 24.52 -28.31
N ALA A 76 23.31 23.56 -27.41
CA ALA A 76 22.97 23.80 -26.00
C ALA A 76 24.26 24.09 -25.21
N ASP A 77 24.13 24.84 -24.12
CA ASP A 77 25.23 25.46 -23.38
C ASP A 77 26.10 24.39 -22.66
N ARG A 78 27.38 24.28 -23.04
CA ARG A 78 28.34 23.25 -22.59
C ARG A 78 28.63 23.23 -21.09
N ARG A 79 28.13 24.19 -20.31
CA ARG A 79 28.46 24.29 -18.88
C ARG A 79 27.59 23.41 -17.98
N GLU A 80 26.39 23.02 -18.41
CA GLU A 80 25.54 22.10 -17.64
C GLU A 80 25.87 20.62 -17.90
N GLU A 81 26.30 20.26 -19.12
CA GLU A 81 26.70 18.89 -19.46
C GLU A 81 27.99 18.45 -18.75
N VAL A 82 28.97 19.35 -18.59
CA VAL A 82 30.26 19.02 -17.96
C VAL A 82 30.11 18.77 -16.45
N ALA A 83 29.18 19.44 -15.77
CA ALA A 83 28.90 19.18 -14.36
C ALA A 83 28.25 17.81 -14.12
N ALA A 84 27.52 17.27 -15.11
CA ALA A 84 26.92 15.94 -15.03
C ALA A 84 27.90 14.80 -15.38
N GLU A 85 28.91 15.07 -16.22
CA GLU A 85 29.94 14.07 -16.57
C GLU A 85 31.04 13.95 -15.50
N GLU A 86 31.44 15.03 -14.82
CA GLU A 86 32.52 14.98 -13.80
C GLU A 86 32.13 14.26 -12.49
N VAL A 87 30.84 14.00 -12.24
CA VAL A 87 30.37 13.28 -11.03
C VAL A 87 30.46 11.75 -11.19
N LEU A 88 30.82 11.24 -12.37
CA LEU A 88 30.81 9.80 -12.69
C LEU A 88 32.13 9.30 -13.30
N ASP A 89 33.24 9.54 -12.61
CA ASP A 89 34.48 8.78 -12.89
C ASP A 89 34.32 7.32 -12.40
N ARG A 90 34.07 6.42 -13.35
CA ARG A 90 33.92 4.97 -13.13
C ARG A 90 35.25 4.22 -12.93
N SER A 91 36.38 4.91 -12.93
CA SER A 91 37.71 4.31 -12.68
C SER A 91 38.06 4.21 -11.20
N LEU A 92 37.28 4.84 -10.31
CA LEU A 92 37.46 4.74 -8.87
C LEU A 92 36.94 3.39 -8.36
N PRO A 93 37.69 2.67 -7.50
CA PRO A 93 37.19 1.46 -6.85
C PRO A 93 35.95 1.82 -6.04
N TRP A 94 34.84 1.14 -6.33
CA TRP A 94 33.59 1.28 -5.59
C TRP A 94 33.83 0.83 -4.15
N ASP A 95 33.91 1.79 -3.23
CA ASP A 95 33.82 1.53 -1.80
C ASP A 95 32.33 1.63 -1.44
N PRO A 96 31.64 0.51 -1.14
CA PRO A 96 30.25 0.58 -0.74
C PRO A 96 30.14 1.49 0.47
N ALA A 97 29.37 2.57 0.34
CA ALA A 97 28.92 3.30 1.52
C ALA A 97 28.29 2.26 2.49
N PRO A 98 28.62 2.32 3.78
CA PRO A 98 28.04 1.40 4.75
C PRO A 98 26.52 1.41 4.62
N CYS A 99 25.92 0.22 4.68
CA CYS A 99 24.48 0.06 4.53
C CYS A 99 23.76 1.05 5.45
N LEU A 100 22.88 1.87 4.90
CA LEU A 100 22.17 2.87 5.69
C LEU A 100 21.38 2.13 6.79
N PRO A 101 21.49 2.54 8.06
CA PRO A 101 20.68 1.95 9.11
C PRO A 101 19.20 2.08 8.74
N ALA A 102 18.38 1.12 9.19
CA ALA A 102 16.94 1.19 9.01
C ALA A 102 16.44 2.56 9.51
N PRO A 103 15.58 3.26 8.74
CA PRO A 103 15.15 4.59 9.12
C PRO A 103 14.39 4.54 10.45
N ASP A 104 14.74 5.46 11.34
CA ASP A 104 13.95 5.72 12.54
C ASP A 104 12.72 6.54 12.14
N PHE A 105 11.60 5.84 11.91
CA PHE A 105 10.33 6.46 11.54
C PHE A 105 9.77 7.42 12.60
N GLN A 106 10.24 7.36 13.86
CA GLN A 106 9.79 8.28 14.90
C GLN A 106 10.41 9.68 14.78
N HIS A 107 11.57 9.79 14.13
CA HIS A 107 12.34 11.03 13.98
C HIS A 107 12.64 11.37 12.52
N TYR A 108 11.91 10.77 11.57
CA TYR A 108 12.08 11.05 10.14
C TYR A 108 11.63 12.47 9.81
N THR A 109 12.59 13.37 9.61
CA THR A 109 12.35 14.64 8.92
C THR A 109 12.55 14.42 7.41
N PRO A 110 11.54 14.65 6.57
CA PRO A 110 11.71 14.56 5.12
C PRO A 110 12.84 15.50 4.69
N SER A 111 13.80 14.99 3.93
CA SER A 111 14.76 15.86 3.25
C SER A 111 14.01 16.79 2.30
N SER A 112 14.59 17.96 2.01
CA SER A 112 14.13 18.76 0.86
C SER A 112 14.05 17.86 -0.37
N TYR A 113 12.92 17.88 -1.08
CA TYR A 113 12.69 17.02 -2.23
C TYR A 113 13.77 17.25 -3.30
N GLU A 114 14.52 16.21 -3.62
CA GLU A 114 15.48 16.21 -4.73
C GLU A 114 14.94 15.31 -5.85
N PRO A 115 14.80 15.82 -7.09
CA PRO A 115 14.37 15.01 -8.22
C PRO A 115 15.31 13.83 -8.44
N ARG A 116 14.75 12.63 -8.61
CA ARG A 116 15.55 11.42 -8.85
C ARG A 116 15.91 11.23 -10.32
N TYR A 117 16.82 10.29 -10.59
CA TYR A 117 17.33 10.00 -11.94
C TYR A 117 16.25 9.87 -13.03
N LEU A 118 15.21 9.06 -12.78
CA LEU A 118 14.16 8.82 -13.77
C LEU A 118 13.25 10.05 -13.98
N GLU A 119 13.02 10.84 -12.95
CA GLU A 119 12.31 12.11 -13.07
C GLU A 119 13.14 13.13 -13.86
N MET A 120 14.44 13.26 -13.57
CA MET A 120 15.33 14.15 -14.33
C MET A 120 15.41 13.75 -15.80
N ARG A 121 15.52 12.44 -16.07
CA ARG A 121 15.65 11.90 -17.43
C ARG A 121 14.36 11.99 -18.24
N ASN A 122 13.22 11.76 -17.60
CA ASN A 122 11.90 11.66 -18.25
C ASN A 122 10.94 12.73 -17.71
N GLY A 123 11.46 13.92 -17.41
CA GLY A 123 10.72 15.03 -16.85
C GLY A 123 9.57 15.47 -17.76
N HIS A 124 8.43 15.83 -17.17
CA HIS A 124 7.29 16.38 -17.90
C HIS A 124 7.10 17.85 -17.53
N PRO A 125 6.72 18.76 -18.47
CA PRO A 125 6.51 20.17 -18.17
C PRO A 125 5.51 20.44 -17.03
N ARG A 126 4.55 19.53 -16.85
CA ARG A 126 3.53 19.61 -15.79
C ARG A 126 4.05 19.27 -14.40
N ASP A 127 5.19 18.58 -14.26
CA ASP A 127 5.74 18.20 -12.96
C ASP A 127 6.00 19.44 -12.10
N LYS A 128 6.44 20.55 -12.72
CA LYS A 128 6.70 21.84 -12.08
C LYS A 128 5.45 22.55 -11.55
N LEU A 129 4.25 22.08 -11.89
CA LEU A 129 3.00 22.71 -11.51
C LEU A 129 2.41 22.13 -10.22
N LEU A 130 2.86 20.94 -9.84
CA LEU A 130 2.27 20.14 -8.77
C LEU A 130 3.28 19.96 -7.63
N ASP A 131 2.97 20.56 -6.50
CA ASP A 131 3.69 20.33 -5.25
C ASP A 131 2.99 19.21 -4.45
N PHE A 132 3.77 18.46 -3.67
CA PHE A 132 3.26 17.41 -2.80
C PHE A 132 3.87 17.53 -1.41
N ASP A 133 3.00 17.55 -0.40
CA ASP A 133 3.39 17.46 1.00
C ASP A 133 3.27 16.00 1.45
N ALA A 134 4.41 15.36 1.70
CA ALA A 134 4.46 13.98 2.15
C ALA A 134 3.87 13.77 3.55
N VAL A 135 3.92 14.78 4.42
CA VAL A 135 3.44 14.67 5.82
C VAL A 135 1.92 14.70 5.86
N SER A 136 1.31 15.69 5.20
CA SER A 136 -0.16 15.78 5.10
C SER A 136 -0.76 14.94 3.97
N HIS A 137 0.08 14.28 3.17
CA HIS A 137 -0.31 13.52 1.98
C HIS A 137 -1.23 14.33 1.04
N SER A 138 -0.89 15.60 0.86
CA SER A 138 -1.70 16.58 0.14
C SER A 138 -1.00 17.11 -1.10
N TYR A 139 -1.78 17.36 -2.15
CA TYR A 139 -1.30 17.88 -3.43
C TYR A 139 -1.69 19.34 -3.59
N PHE A 140 -0.81 20.14 -4.18
CA PHE A 140 -1.05 21.55 -4.44
C PHE A 140 -0.73 21.88 -5.89
N LEU A 141 -1.72 22.34 -6.63
CA LEU A 141 -1.55 22.85 -7.98
C LEU A 141 -1.35 24.37 -7.93
N ARG A 142 -0.15 24.87 -8.22
CA ARG A 142 0.16 26.31 -8.15
C ARG A 142 -0.28 26.94 -6.82
N ARG A 143 0.06 26.28 -5.70
CA ARG A 143 -0.33 26.65 -4.30
C ARG A 143 -1.80 26.48 -3.94
N ARG A 144 -2.66 26.07 -4.89
CA ARG A 144 -4.05 25.72 -4.63
C ARG A 144 -4.12 24.26 -4.19
N ALA A 145 -4.67 23.97 -3.01
CA ALA A 145 -4.84 22.59 -2.57
C ALA A 145 -5.78 21.85 -3.53
N VAL A 146 -5.37 20.67 -3.99
CA VAL A 146 -6.18 19.83 -4.87
C VAL A 146 -7.28 19.17 -4.02
N GLY A 147 -8.53 19.28 -4.44
CA GLY A 147 -9.70 18.84 -3.67
C GLY A 147 -9.91 17.33 -3.62
N GLY A 148 -9.04 16.51 -4.22
CA GLY A 148 -9.04 15.08 -3.96
C GLY A 148 -7.88 14.30 -4.56
N SER A 149 -7.72 13.09 -4.03
CA SER A 149 -6.70 12.14 -4.46
C SER A 149 -7.34 10.95 -5.17
N VAL A 150 -6.59 10.35 -6.10
CA VAL A 150 -7.00 9.13 -6.81
C VAL A 150 -7.31 8.00 -5.83
N THR A 151 -6.47 7.82 -4.80
CA THR A 151 -6.67 6.80 -3.76
C THR A 151 -7.98 7.02 -2.98
N PHE A 152 -8.32 8.27 -2.67
CA PHE A 152 -9.58 8.57 -1.98
C PHE A 152 -10.78 8.29 -2.89
N LEU A 153 -10.73 8.76 -4.15
CA LEU A 153 -11.81 8.55 -5.11
C LEU A 153 -12.09 7.07 -5.38
N ALA A 154 -11.04 6.25 -5.50
CA ALA A 154 -11.17 4.80 -5.69
C ALA A 154 -11.81 4.07 -4.50
N LYS A 155 -11.68 4.62 -3.29
CA LYS A 155 -12.26 4.05 -2.05
C LYS A 155 -13.62 4.62 -1.67
N GLN A 156 -14.06 5.71 -2.31
CA GLN A 156 -15.24 6.48 -1.90
C GLN A 156 -16.53 5.65 -1.89
N HIS A 157 -16.61 4.59 -2.72
CA HIS A 157 -17.77 3.71 -2.81
C HIS A 157 -17.61 2.40 -2.03
N CYS A 158 -16.52 2.23 -1.28
CA CYS A 158 -16.31 1.08 -0.40
C CYS A 158 -16.87 1.34 0.99
N ARG A 159 -17.21 0.27 1.70
CA ARG A 159 -17.61 0.34 3.11
C ARG A 159 -16.38 0.49 4.00
N ASP A 160 -16.52 1.30 5.03
CA ASP A 160 -15.48 1.42 6.05
C ASP A 160 -15.33 0.12 6.84
N PHE A 161 -14.08 -0.22 7.19
CA PHE A 161 -13.78 -1.38 8.00
C PHE A 161 -14.30 -1.20 9.43
N GLN A 162 -15.34 -1.94 9.81
CA GLN A 162 -15.92 -1.92 11.15
C GLN A 162 -15.35 -3.05 12.03
N ALA A 163 -14.27 -2.75 12.76
CA ALA A 163 -13.53 -3.74 13.56
C ALA A 163 -14.43 -4.52 14.55
N LEU A 164 -15.33 -3.84 15.26
CA LEU A 164 -16.22 -4.49 16.23
C LEU A 164 -17.24 -5.41 15.56
N GLU A 165 -17.78 -5.02 14.40
CA GLU A 165 -18.71 -5.87 13.67
C GLU A 165 -18.02 -7.12 13.15
N VAL A 166 -16.81 -6.98 12.61
CA VAL A 166 -15.98 -8.10 12.18
C VAL A 166 -15.69 -9.04 13.36
N LEU A 167 -15.34 -8.50 14.53
CA LEU A 167 -15.08 -9.31 15.71
C LEU A 167 -16.34 -10.08 16.18
N ARG A 168 -17.50 -9.43 16.18
CA ARG A 168 -18.78 -10.09 16.52
C ARG A 168 -19.09 -11.23 15.54
N ARG A 169 -18.95 -10.99 14.23
CA ARG A 169 -19.11 -12.03 13.20
C ARG A 169 -18.11 -13.18 13.38
N MET A 170 -16.87 -12.87 13.79
CA MET A 170 -15.85 -13.87 14.07
C MET A 170 -16.16 -14.75 15.29
N ARG A 171 -16.81 -14.19 16.31
CA ARG A 171 -17.25 -14.88 17.54
C ARG A 171 -18.48 -15.76 17.31
N SER A 172 -19.42 -15.31 16.47
CA SER A 172 -20.64 -16.06 16.14
C SER A 172 -20.49 -16.99 14.93
N GLY A 173 -19.35 -16.94 14.25
CA GLY A 173 -19.10 -17.69 13.02
C GLY A 173 -19.03 -19.19 13.27
N ARG A 174 -19.70 -19.98 12.43
CA ARG A 174 -19.67 -21.45 12.50
C ARG A 174 -18.41 -22.08 11.90
N SER A 175 -17.57 -21.29 11.22
CA SER A 175 -16.39 -21.81 10.52
C SER A 175 -15.22 -22.15 11.45
N GLN A 176 -15.14 -21.51 12.62
CA GLN A 176 -14.16 -21.79 13.67
C GLN A 176 -14.78 -21.46 15.02
N ALA A 177 -14.51 -22.29 16.03
CA ALA A 177 -14.90 -22.00 17.41
C ALA A 177 -14.13 -20.78 17.95
N TRP A 178 -14.73 -20.12 18.93
CA TRP A 178 -14.12 -19.00 19.64
C TRP A 178 -13.75 -19.44 21.07
N PRO A 179 -12.59 -19.00 21.60
CA PRO A 179 -11.58 -18.13 21.02
C PRO A 179 -10.66 -18.84 20.02
N ARG A 180 -10.16 -18.11 19.03
CA ARG A 180 -9.18 -18.66 18.07
C ARG A 180 -7.79 -18.64 18.69
N ALA A 181 -6.93 -19.59 18.31
CA ALA A 181 -5.58 -19.73 18.86
C ALA A 181 -4.74 -18.43 18.84
N LYS A 182 -4.89 -17.60 17.80
CA LYS A 182 -4.20 -16.30 17.73
C LYS A 182 -4.71 -15.24 18.71
N TYR A 183 -5.84 -15.44 19.38
CA TYR A 183 -6.46 -14.48 20.30
C TYR A 183 -6.53 -14.99 21.75
N VAL A 184 -5.61 -15.87 22.12
CA VAL A 184 -5.43 -16.34 23.50
C VAL A 184 -3.99 -16.06 23.97
N GLU A 185 -3.80 -15.98 25.28
CA GLU A 185 -2.51 -15.75 25.93
C GLU A 185 -1.95 -17.06 26.52
N GLY A 186 -0.63 -17.25 26.41
CA GLY A 186 0.06 -18.43 26.95
C GLY A 186 -0.39 -19.76 26.34
N ALA A 187 -0.67 -19.78 25.03
CA ALA A 187 -1.09 -21.00 24.34
C ALA A 187 0.08 -21.97 24.13
N GLU A 188 0.01 -23.14 24.77
CA GLU A 188 1.06 -24.16 24.74
C GLU A 188 0.50 -25.55 24.39
N PRO A 189 1.21 -26.35 23.58
CA PRO A 189 0.79 -27.73 23.30
C PRO A 189 0.69 -28.57 24.57
N THR A 190 -0.36 -29.38 24.67
CA THR A 190 -0.59 -30.26 25.82
C THR A 190 -1.30 -31.54 25.41
N GLU A 191 -1.40 -32.48 26.35
CA GLU A 191 -2.15 -33.73 26.20
C GLU A 191 -3.12 -33.88 27.38
N LEU A 192 -4.29 -34.47 27.15
CA LEU A 192 -5.29 -34.70 28.20
C LEU A 192 -4.73 -35.47 29.40
N GLN A 193 -3.80 -36.39 29.17
CA GLN A 193 -3.15 -37.22 30.20
C GLN A 193 -2.21 -36.41 31.11
N GLN A 194 -1.72 -35.28 30.62
CA GLN A 194 -0.78 -34.41 31.32
C GLN A 194 -1.50 -33.35 32.16
N LEU A 195 -2.76 -33.02 31.82
CA LEU A 195 -3.55 -32.00 32.52
C LEU A 195 -3.70 -32.30 34.02
N ARG A 196 -3.56 -31.25 34.83
CA ARG A 196 -3.81 -31.22 36.28
C ARG A 196 -4.72 -30.03 36.60
N PRO A 197 -5.54 -30.08 37.65
CA PRO A 197 -6.35 -28.94 38.09
C PRO A 197 -5.49 -27.95 38.89
N ASP A 198 -4.44 -27.40 38.26
CA ASP A 198 -3.40 -26.58 38.88
C ASP A 198 -3.61 -25.07 38.62
N GLY A 199 -4.86 -24.60 38.76
CA GLY A 199 -5.27 -23.22 38.56
C GLY A 199 -6.14 -23.01 37.31
N PRO A 200 -6.58 -21.77 37.03
CA PRO A 200 -7.45 -21.48 35.90
C PRO A 200 -6.69 -21.58 34.58
N PHE A 201 -7.20 -22.39 33.66
CA PHE A 201 -6.70 -22.48 32.29
C PHE A 201 -7.81 -22.95 31.36
N GLY A 202 -7.76 -22.50 30.10
CA GLY A 202 -8.64 -22.96 29.04
C GLY A 202 -7.97 -24.01 28.13
N LEU A 203 -8.79 -24.66 27.30
CA LEU A 203 -8.36 -25.64 26.32
C LEU A 203 -8.82 -25.27 24.91
N LEU A 204 -7.94 -25.41 23.92
CA LEU A 204 -8.27 -25.31 22.50
C LEU A 204 -7.99 -26.63 21.79
N LEU A 205 -8.97 -27.11 21.04
CA LEU A 205 -8.79 -28.23 20.13
C LEU A 205 -8.65 -27.69 18.71
N LEU A 206 -7.48 -27.89 18.10
CA LEU A 206 -7.15 -27.42 16.76
C LEU A 206 -7.12 -28.58 15.78
N GLU A 207 -7.56 -28.30 14.56
CA GLU A 207 -7.24 -29.09 13.38
C GLU A 207 -6.46 -28.17 12.45
N GLU A 208 -5.20 -28.54 12.17
CA GLU A 208 -4.20 -27.64 11.57
C GLU A 208 -4.07 -26.33 12.38
N GLU A 209 -4.54 -25.21 11.83
CA GLU A 209 -4.51 -23.87 12.43
C GLU A 209 -5.92 -23.36 12.81
N ARG A 210 -6.95 -24.19 12.65
CA ARG A 210 -8.35 -23.81 12.92
C ARG A 210 -8.80 -24.34 14.27
N THR A 211 -9.32 -23.46 15.12
CA THR A 211 -9.95 -23.87 16.38
C THR A 211 -11.28 -24.56 16.10
N ARG A 212 -11.37 -25.85 16.43
CA ARG A 212 -12.56 -26.69 16.27
C ARG A 212 -13.46 -26.66 17.50
N ALA A 213 -12.86 -26.65 18.69
CA ALA A 213 -13.55 -26.50 19.95
C ALA A 213 -12.68 -25.70 20.94
N ALA A 214 -13.35 -25.06 21.88
CA ALA A 214 -12.69 -24.35 22.96
C ALA A 214 -13.47 -24.50 24.26
N LEU A 215 -12.73 -24.56 25.37
CA LEU A 215 -13.22 -24.43 26.74
C LEU A 215 -12.50 -23.27 27.40
N GLN A 216 -13.27 -22.34 27.95
CA GLN A 216 -12.74 -21.24 28.73
C GLN A 216 -12.28 -21.70 30.12
N PRO A 217 -11.39 -20.94 30.80
CA PRO A 217 -10.93 -21.28 32.14
C PRO A 217 -12.04 -21.60 33.13
N GLU A 218 -13.13 -20.85 33.09
CA GLU A 218 -14.27 -21.01 34.00
C GLU A 218 -15.04 -22.32 33.72
N GLU A 219 -15.08 -22.76 32.46
CA GLU A 219 -15.74 -24.00 32.04
C GLU A 219 -14.92 -25.22 32.47
N VAL A 220 -13.59 -25.16 32.33
CA VAL A 220 -12.67 -26.23 32.77
C VAL A 220 -12.75 -26.41 34.29
N GLU A 221 -12.80 -25.30 35.02
CA GLU A 221 -12.98 -25.30 36.48
C GLU A 221 -14.36 -25.84 36.88
N ALA A 222 -15.43 -25.44 36.20
CA ALA A 222 -16.77 -25.95 36.47
C ALA A 222 -16.88 -27.47 36.31
N ILE A 223 -16.24 -28.05 35.27
CA ILE A 223 -16.19 -29.51 35.07
C ILE A 223 -15.41 -30.19 36.21
N TRP A 224 -14.33 -29.56 36.70
CA TRP A 224 -13.58 -30.07 37.86
C TRP A 224 -14.44 -30.09 39.13
N GLN A 225 -15.13 -28.98 39.43
CA GLN A 225 -15.98 -28.85 40.61
C GLN A 225 -17.14 -29.87 40.64
N GLN A 226 -17.61 -30.32 39.47
CA GLN A 226 -18.68 -31.32 39.39
C GLN A 226 -18.22 -32.75 39.66
N GLN A 227 -16.98 -33.09 39.31
CA GLN A 227 -16.53 -34.48 39.29
C GLN A 227 -15.55 -34.83 40.41
N GLY A 228 -14.69 -33.90 40.83
CA GLY A 228 -13.77 -34.07 41.97
C GLY A 228 -12.68 -35.15 41.81
N GLU A 229 -12.71 -35.94 40.74
CA GLU A 229 -11.74 -37.00 40.44
C GLU A 229 -11.05 -36.74 39.09
N VAL A 230 -9.71 -36.84 39.06
CA VAL A 230 -8.89 -36.44 37.89
C VAL A 230 -9.21 -37.25 36.63
N GLN A 231 -9.50 -38.55 36.77
CA GLN A 231 -9.80 -39.40 35.61
C GLN A 231 -11.17 -39.06 35.00
N LEU A 232 -12.19 -38.91 35.85
CA LEU A 232 -13.50 -38.47 35.40
C LEU A 232 -13.41 -37.09 34.76
N TRP A 233 -12.67 -36.15 35.39
CA TRP A 233 -12.50 -34.78 34.89
C TRP A 233 -11.94 -34.74 33.47
N ARG A 234 -10.89 -35.53 33.19
CA ARG A 234 -10.32 -35.63 31.84
C ARG A 234 -11.31 -36.21 30.83
N LEU A 235 -12.08 -37.23 31.21
CA LEU A 235 -13.13 -37.79 30.36
C LEU A 235 -14.24 -36.76 30.11
N GLY A 236 -14.58 -35.94 31.11
CA GLY A 236 -15.52 -34.83 30.98
C GLY A 236 -15.05 -33.77 30.00
N LEU A 237 -13.79 -33.33 30.12
CA LEU A 237 -13.16 -32.39 29.20
C LEU A 237 -13.11 -32.93 27.76
N GLU A 238 -12.70 -34.18 27.60
CA GLU A 238 -12.63 -34.82 26.28
C GLU A 238 -14.01 -34.91 25.62
N LYS A 239 -15.02 -35.31 26.39
CA LYS A 239 -16.41 -35.40 25.92
C LYS A 239 -16.91 -34.04 25.46
N GLU A 240 -16.73 -32.99 26.26
CA GLU A 240 -17.21 -31.65 25.94
C GLU A 240 -16.50 -31.07 24.70
N LEU A 241 -15.18 -31.22 24.60
CA LEU A 241 -14.40 -30.79 23.43
C LEU A 241 -14.87 -31.51 22.16
N ARG A 242 -15.10 -32.83 22.23
CA ARG A 242 -15.60 -33.61 21.08
C ARG A 242 -17.01 -33.18 20.69
N THR A 243 -17.91 -33.01 21.65
CA THR A 243 -19.29 -32.55 21.39
C THR A 243 -19.28 -31.20 20.67
N ARG A 244 -18.50 -30.22 21.16
CA ARG A 244 -18.39 -28.90 20.51
C ARG A 244 -17.75 -28.98 19.13
N ALA A 245 -16.72 -29.82 18.95
CA ALA A 245 -16.08 -30.01 17.66
C ALA A 245 -17.05 -30.56 16.60
N CYS A 246 -17.96 -31.46 16.99
CA CYS A 246 -19.02 -31.98 16.11
C CYS A 246 -20.06 -30.92 15.72
N HIS A 247 -20.27 -29.88 16.52
CA HIS A 247 -21.19 -28.78 16.20
C HIS A 247 -20.57 -27.72 15.28
N THR A 248 -19.23 -27.60 15.26
CA THR A 248 -18.51 -26.63 14.41
C THR A 248 -18.43 -27.08 12.93
N PHE A 249 -18.79 -28.32 12.57
CA PHE A 249 -18.98 -28.76 11.18
C PHE A 249 -19.78 -30.07 11.10
N GLY A 250 -20.64 -30.24 10.07
CA GLY A 250 -21.38 -31.47 9.84
C GLY A 250 -20.47 -32.69 9.63
N ALA A 251 -20.52 -33.63 10.56
CA ALA A 251 -20.23 -35.06 10.41
C ALA A 251 -19.11 -35.47 9.42
N CYS A 252 -17.86 -35.03 9.63
CA CYS A 252 -16.69 -35.82 9.21
C CYS A 252 -15.39 -35.26 9.80
N LEU A 253 -14.82 -35.95 10.79
CA LEU A 253 -13.42 -35.81 11.20
C LEU A 253 -12.55 -36.43 10.08
N LEU A 254 -12.35 -35.73 8.97
CA LEU A 254 -11.54 -36.19 7.86
C LEU A 254 -10.06 -35.94 8.14
N GLY A 255 -9.41 -36.90 8.81
CA GLY A 255 -8.03 -37.30 8.55
C GLY A 255 -6.86 -36.45 9.08
N ALA A 256 -7.06 -35.21 9.55
CA ALA A 256 -5.97 -34.40 10.09
C ALA A 256 -5.74 -34.64 11.60
N PRO A 257 -4.48 -34.63 12.09
CA PRO A 257 -4.20 -34.81 13.51
C PRO A 257 -4.71 -33.63 14.33
N LEU A 258 -5.52 -33.93 15.35
CA LEU A 258 -5.99 -32.94 16.30
C LEU A 258 -4.88 -32.55 17.28
N ARG A 259 -4.73 -31.25 17.55
CA ARG A 259 -3.77 -30.70 18.51
C ARG A 259 -4.52 -30.05 19.66
N LEU A 260 -4.17 -30.41 20.90
CA LEU A 260 -4.72 -29.78 22.09
C LEU A 260 -3.73 -28.72 22.59
N LEU A 261 -4.23 -27.51 22.83
CA LEU A 261 -3.46 -26.43 23.46
C LEU A 261 -4.10 -26.08 24.81
N ARG A 262 -3.26 -25.84 25.82
CA ARG A 262 -3.62 -25.15 27.06
C ARG A 262 -3.40 -23.65 26.87
N PHE A 263 -4.31 -22.80 27.36
CA PHE A 263 -4.13 -21.34 27.35
C PHE A 263 -4.53 -20.72 28.69
N GLN A 264 -4.01 -19.53 29.00
CA GLN A 264 -4.28 -18.84 30.27
C GLN A 264 -5.62 -18.10 30.24
N ARG A 265 -5.82 -17.24 29.24
CA ARG A 265 -7.06 -16.48 29.02
C ARG A 265 -7.25 -16.09 27.56
N ALA A 266 -8.48 -15.72 27.19
CA ALA A 266 -8.76 -15.07 25.91
C ALA A 266 -8.47 -13.56 25.96
N LEU A 267 -8.08 -12.98 24.84
CA LEU A 267 -7.90 -11.53 24.71
C LEU A 267 -9.26 -10.80 24.72
N THR A 268 -9.28 -9.59 25.29
CA THR A 268 -10.46 -8.72 25.29
C THR A 268 -10.73 -8.13 23.89
N GLU A 269 -11.90 -7.53 23.70
CA GLU A 269 -12.22 -6.86 22.44
C GLU A 269 -11.25 -5.71 22.14
N GLU A 270 -10.92 -4.91 23.16
CA GLU A 270 -9.98 -3.79 23.06
C GLU A 270 -8.57 -4.28 22.70
N GLU A 271 -8.09 -5.34 23.35
CA GLU A 271 -6.77 -5.93 23.06
C GLU A 271 -6.68 -6.42 21.61
N ILE A 272 -7.74 -7.04 21.09
CA ILE A 272 -7.79 -7.54 19.71
C ILE A 272 -7.80 -6.37 18.71
N VAL A 273 -8.62 -5.34 18.95
CA VAL A 273 -8.69 -4.15 18.09
C VAL A 273 -7.35 -3.41 18.09
N LEU A 274 -6.73 -3.22 19.25
CA LEU A 274 -5.40 -2.62 19.38
C LEU A 274 -4.34 -3.44 18.64
N ARG A 275 -4.40 -4.77 18.74
CA ARG A 275 -3.50 -5.67 18.02
C ARG A 275 -3.67 -5.54 16.50
N TRP A 276 -4.89 -5.48 15.98
CA TRP A 276 -5.13 -5.25 14.55
C TRP A 276 -4.60 -3.89 14.10
N ALA A 277 -4.81 -2.84 14.89
CA ALA A 277 -4.29 -1.51 14.59
C ALA A 277 -2.75 -1.49 14.56
N ARG A 278 -2.09 -2.16 15.51
CA ARG A 278 -0.62 -2.28 15.55
C ARG A 278 -0.08 -3.05 14.34
N GLN A 279 -0.67 -4.21 14.04
CA GLN A 279 -0.30 -5.01 12.87
C GLN A 279 -0.51 -4.24 11.56
N GLY A 280 -1.57 -3.43 11.49
CA GLY A 280 -1.84 -2.55 10.36
C GLY A 280 -0.75 -1.49 10.19
N ARG A 281 -0.32 -0.83 11.28
CA ARG A 281 0.80 0.14 11.24
C ARG A 281 2.11 -0.50 10.83
N GLU A 282 2.51 -1.58 11.48
CA GLU A 282 3.73 -2.32 11.12
C GLU A 282 3.74 -2.77 9.65
N ALA A 283 2.59 -3.23 9.13
CA ALA A 283 2.47 -3.61 7.73
C ALA A 283 2.58 -2.40 6.78
N ALA A 284 2.02 -1.25 7.16
CA ALA A 284 2.09 -0.02 6.39
C ALA A 284 3.52 0.56 6.38
N ASP A 285 4.21 0.58 7.52
CA ASP A 285 5.59 1.08 7.64
C ASP A 285 6.54 0.22 6.80
N ARG A 286 6.43 -1.11 6.87
CA ARG A 286 7.20 -2.01 6.00
C ARG A 286 6.85 -1.87 4.53
N GLY A 287 5.58 -1.58 4.21
CA GLY A 287 5.16 -1.29 2.85
C GLY A 287 5.83 -0.03 2.31
N THR A 288 5.78 1.07 3.09
CA THR A 288 6.44 2.35 2.78
C THR A 288 7.93 2.15 2.54
N GLU A 289 8.61 1.41 3.41
CA GLU A 289 10.04 1.13 3.25
C GLU A 289 10.35 0.34 1.98
N ALA A 290 9.55 -0.70 1.70
CA ALA A 290 9.75 -1.52 0.51
C ALA A 290 9.56 -0.73 -0.80
N HIS A 291 8.56 0.17 -0.85
CA HIS A 291 8.37 1.07 -1.99
C HIS A 291 9.57 2.00 -2.16
N TYR A 292 10.03 2.61 -1.07
CA TYR A 292 11.19 3.49 -1.08
C TYR A 292 12.46 2.78 -1.57
N GLN A 293 12.74 1.57 -1.08
CA GLN A 293 13.91 0.80 -1.54
C GLN A 293 13.82 0.41 -3.03
N LEU A 294 12.63 0.05 -3.53
CA LEU A 294 12.42 -0.22 -4.96
C LEU A 294 12.57 1.04 -5.81
N GLU A 295 12.05 2.18 -5.34
CA GLU A 295 12.23 3.48 -5.96
C GLU A 295 13.72 3.83 -6.10
N LEU A 296 14.49 3.72 -5.01
CA LEU A 296 15.93 3.95 -5.00
C LEU A 296 16.64 3.07 -6.03
N TRP A 297 16.34 1.76 -6.04
CA TRP A 297 16.95 0.84 -6.99
C TRP A 297 16.64 1.22 -8.45
N LEU A 298 15.37 1.52 -8.77
CA LEU A 298 14.94 1.94 -10.10
C LEU A 298 15.61 3.24 -10.56
N ASN A 299 15.92 4.12 -9.62
CA ASN A 299 16.64 5.37 -9.86
C ASN A 299 18.16 5.25 -9.81
N ARG A 300 18.70 4.04 -9.62
CA ARG A 300 20.15 3.76 -9.54
C ARG A 300 20.83 4.38 -8.32
N ASP A 301 20.05 4.62 -7.27
CA ASP A 301 20.55 5.06 -5.97
C ASP A 301 20.95 3.85 -5.11
N LEU A 302 21.64 4.13 -4.00
CA LEU A 302 21.96 3.14 -2.98
C LEU A 302 20.67 2.62 -2.33
N CYS A 303 20.51 1.30 -2.31
CA CYS A 303 19.37 0.62 -1.72
C CYS A 303 19.81 -0.70 -1.06
N ARG A 304 18.96 -1.23 -0.19
CA ARG A 304 19.17 -2.49 0.52
C ARG A 304 18.62 -3.66 -0.29
N LEU A 305 19.49 -4.30 -1.06
CA LEU A 305 19.17 -5.42 -1.95
C LEU A 305 18.90 -6.73 -1.20
N GLU A 306 19.36 -6.82 0.03
CA GLU A 306 19.16 -7.96 0.93
C GLU A 306 17.73 -8.06 1.47
N GLU A 307 16.96 -6.96 1.42
CA GLU A 307 15.59 -6.92 1.92
C GLU A 307 14.69 -7.86 1.10
N PRO A 308 13.93 -8.77 1.76
CA PRO A 308 13.14 -9.76 1.05
C PRO A 308 12.10 -9.14 0.11
N GLU A 309 11.44 -8.06 0.52
CA GLU A 309 10.48 -7.31 -0.29
C GLU A 309 11.12 -6.74 -1.58
N VAL A 310 12.34 -6.22 -1.48
CA VAL A 310 13.09 -5.68 -2.63
C VAL A 310 13.42 -6.80 -3.60
N GLN A 311 13.93 -7.93 -3.10
CA GLN A 311 14.21 -9.11 -3.93
C GLN A 311 12.96 -9.60 -4.68
N ARG A 312 11.77 -9.51 -4.08
CA ARG A 312 10.51 -9.84 -4.75
C ARG A 312 10.19 -8.87 -5.88
N GLY A 313 10.34 -7.56 -5.66
CA GLY A 313 10.17 -6.57 -6.72
C GLY A 313 11.15 -6.78 -7.88
N LEU A 314 12.42 -7.05 -7.59
CA LEU A 314 13.44 -7.34 -8.61
C LEU A 314 13.12 -8.62 -9.41
N ALA A 315 12.65 -9.68 -8.74
CA ALA A 315 12.23 -10.90 -9.41
C ALA A 315 11.07 -10.64 -10.39
N PHE A 316 10.10 -9.81 -10.00
CA PHE A 316 9.02 -9.41 -10.90
C PHE A 316 9.53 -8.57 -12.08
N LEU A 317 10.43 -7.61 -11.85
CA LEU A 317 11.03 -6.81 -12.93
C LEU A 317 11.80 -7.67 -13.92
N ALA A 318 12.51 -8.70 -13.45
CA ALA A 318 13.16 -9.68 -14.32
C ALA A 318 12.15 -10.48 -15.16
N LEU A 319 11.03 -10.91 -14.58
CA LEU A 319 9.92 -11.56 -15.30
C LEU A 319 9.32 -10.63 -16.35
N LEU A 320 9.10 -9.36 -16.02
CA LEU A 320 8.57 -8.35 -16.93
C LEU A 320 9.51 -8.16 -18.13
N ALA A 321 10.83 -8.05 -17.89
CA ALA A 321 11.82 -7.90 -18.94
C ALA A 321 11.93 -9.13 -19.86
N GLN A 322 11.74 -10.34 -19.30
CA GLN A 322 11.66 -11.57 -20.09
C GLN A 322 10.38 -11.65 -20.92
N THR A 323 9.25 -11.22 -20.36
CA THR A 323 7.94 -11.25 -21.03
C THR A 323 7.85 -10.21 -22.14
N PHE A 324 8.44 -9.03 -21.92
CA PHE A 324 8.42 -7.91 -22.85
C PHE A 324 9.85 -7.42 -23.13
N PRO A 325 10.61 -8.10 -24.01
CA PRO A 325 11.97 -7.71 -24.36
C PRO A 325 12.03 -6.25 -24.85
N GLY A 326 12.86 -5.43 -24.20
CA GLY A 326 13.02 -4.01 -24.51
C GLY A 326 12.18 -3.07 -23.66
N VAL A 327 11.43 -3.58 -22.66
CA VAL A 327 10.80 -2.74 -21.61
C VAL A 327 11.87 -1.95 -20.85
N LYS A 328 11.56 -0.70 -20.49
CA LYS A 328 12.49 0.22 -19.81
C LYS A 328 11.81 0.89 -18.62
N ALA A 329 12.54 1.10 -17.53
CA ALA A 329 12.05 1.98 -16.46
C ALA A 329 11.85 3.40 -16.99
N PHE A 330 10.70 4.02 -16.69
CA PHE A 330 10.34 5.34 -17.19
C PHE A 330 10.21 6.37 -16.05
N ARG A 331 9.31 6.16 -15.09
CA ARG A 331 9.11 7.06 -13.95
C ARG A 331 8.78 6.26 -12.68
N THR A 332 9.11 6.81 -11.53
CA THR A 332 8.72 6.31 -10.20
C THR A 332 8.08 7.44 -9.41
N GLU A 333 7.21 7.10 -8.46
CA GLU A 333 6.47 8.05 -7.62
C GLU A 333 5.93 9.23 -8.45
N TRP A 334 5.38 8.91 -9.63
CA TRP A 334 5.07 9.92 -10.63
C TRP A 334 3.78 10.63 -10.25
N ARG A 335 3.96 11.85 -9.74
CA ARG A 335 2.87 12.72 -9.33
C ARG A 335 2.19 13.32 -10.55
N ILE A 336 0.90 13.03 -10.69
CA ILE A 336 0.08 13.49 -11.80
C ILE A 336 -1.19 14.17 -11.33
N PHE A 337 -1.72 15.08 -12.14
CA PHE A 337 -2.95 15.80 -11.83
C PHE A 337 -3.78 16.12 -13.08
N GLY A 338 -5.09 16.25 -12.86
CA GLY A 338 -6.06 16.74 -13.85
C GLY A 338 -6.80 17.96 -13.32
N GLU A 339 -6.69 19.09 -14.05
CA GLU A 339 -7.26 20.37 -13.63
C GLU A 339 -8.79 20.37 -13.63
N ALA A 340 -9.42 19.74 -14.63
CA ALA A 340 -10.88 19.79 -14.76
C ALA A 340 -11.59 18.93 -13.72
N GLU A 341 -10.91 17.90 -13.21
CA GLU A 341 -11.41 17.00 -12.18
C GLU A 341 -10.95 17.40 -10.78
N ASP A 342 -10.02 18.35 -10.63
CA ASP A 342 -9.38 18.68 -9.35
C ASP A 342 -8.88 17.42 -8.63
N LEU A 343 -8.16 16.57 -9.37
CA LEU A 343 -7.75 15.24 -8.93
C LEU A 343 -6.26 15.04 -9.16
N ALA A 344 -5.54 14.55 -8.14
CA ALA A 344 -4.13 14.21 -8.23
C ALA A 344 -3.81 12.84 -7.63
N GLY A 345 -2.63 12.31 -7.93
CA GLY A 345 -2.12 11.10 -7.29
C GLY A 345 -0.68 10.79 -7.66
N SER A 346 -0.11 9.77 -7.03
CA SER A 346 1.27 9.29 -7.26
C SER A 346 1.22 7.86 -7.82
N ILE A 347 1.86 7.65 -8.97
CA ILE A 347 2.04 6.31 -9.55
C ILE A 347 3.35 5.72 -9.03
N ASP A 348 3.28 4.57 -8.36
CA ASP A 348 4.45 3.85 -7.83
C ASP A 348 5.56 3.66 -8.89
N PHE A 349 5.23 2.98 -9.99
CA PHE A 349 6.16 2.74 -11.10
C PHE A 349 5.48 2.74 -12.46
N ALA A 350 6.08 3.45 -13.41
CA ALA A 350 5.74 3.41 -14.82
C ALA A 350 6.93 2.89 -15.63
N ALA A 351 6.68 1.85 -16.43
CA ALA A 351 7.62 1.31 -17.39
C ALA A 351 7.20 1.67 -18.82
N ARG A 352 8.18 1.95 -19.69
CA ARG A 352 7.98 2.15 -21.13
C ARG A 352 8.07 0.81 -21.84
N MET A 353 6.98 0.42 -22.49
CA MET A 353 6.90 -0.78 -23.31
C MET A 353 7.62 -0.60 -24.65
N PRO A 354 8.01 -1.69 -25.35
CA PRO A 354 8.75 -1.61 -26.61
C PRO A 354 8.01 -0.84 -27.73
N ASN A 355 6.69 -0.90 -27.74
CA ASN A 355 5.80 -0.17 -28.66
C ASN A 355 5.61 1.32 -28.29
N GLY A 356 6.26 1.80 -27.23
CA GLY A 356 6.18 3.18 -26.77
C GLY A 356 5.05 3.48 -25.79
N THR A 357 4.13 2.55 -25.51
CA THR A 357 3.09 2.75 -24.48
C THR A 357 3.65 2.54 -23.08
N LEU A 358 2.88 2.90 -22.05
CA LEU A 358 3.21 2.69 -20.66
C LEU A 358 2.59 1.40 -20.11
N CYS A 359 3.35 0.75 -19.23
CA CYS A 359 2.89 -0.25 -18.28
C CYS A 359 2.96 0.37 -16.88
N LEU A 360 1.81 0.48 -16.20
CA LEU A 360 1.75 0.97 -14.82
C LEU A 360 1.83 -0.21 -13.87
N ILE A 361 2.69 -0.12 -12.86
CA ILE A 361 2.91 -1.16 -11.87
C ILE A 361 2.70 -0.54 -10.51
N ASP A 362 1.80 -1.15 -9.75
CA ASP A 362 1.48 -0.75 -8.38
C ASP A 362 1.96 -1.85 -7.43
N TRP A 363 2.86 -1.46 -6.53
CA TRP A 363 3.47 -2.35 -5.56
C TRP A 363 2.53 -2.50 -4.37
N LYS A 364 2.39 -3.73 -3.87
CA LYS A 364 1.57 -4.03 -2.70
C LYS A 364 2.28 -5.02 -1.79
N ARG A 365 2.57 -4.60 -0.56
CA ARG A 365 3.05 -5.50 0.48
C ARG A 365 1.87 -6.25 1.13
N SER A 366 1.37 -7.31 0.50
CA SER A 366 0.21 -8.07 0.98
C SER A 366 0.33 -9.57 0.73
N ASP A 367 0.33 -10.37 1.79
CA ASP A 367 0.26 -11.84 1.76
C ASP A 367 -1.05 -12.39 1.17
N LYS A 368 -2.08 -11.54 1.12
CA LYS A 368 -3.45 -11.88 0.70
C LYS A 368 -3.89 -11.16 -0.57
N LEU A 369 -2.95 -10.66 -1.38
CA LEU A 369 -3.33 -9.87 -2.56
C LEU A 369 -4.31 -10.65 -3.46
N GLN A 370 -3.98 -11.90 -3.81
CA GLN A 370 -4.82 -12.78 -4.61
C GLN A 370 -6.21 -13.01 -4.00
N SER A 371 -6.29 -13.45 -2.74
CA SER A 371 -7.58 -13.71 -2.09
C SER A 371 -8.39 -12.43 -1.83
N SER A 372 -7.75 -11.26 -1.82
CA SER A 372 -8.41 -9.96 -1.69
C SER A 372 -8.86 -9.33 -3.01
N LEU A 373 -8.60 -10.00 -4.15
CA LEU A 373 -9.15 -9.58 -5.44
C LEU A 373 -10.67 -9.70 -5.46
N TRP A 374 -11.22 -10.57 -4.63
CA TRP A 374 -12.63 -10.94 -4.61
C TRP A 374 -13.27 -10.76 -3.24
N ASN A 375 -14.56 -10.40 -3.24
CA ASN A 375 -15.39 -10.41 -2.05
C ASN A 375 -16.81 -10.83 -2.44
N SER A 376 -17.13 -12.11 -2.25
CA SER A 376 -18.45 -12.66 -2.61
C SER A 376 -19.60 -12.19 -1.72
N PHE A 377 -19.32 -11.48 -0.63
CA PHE A 377 -20.33 -11.11 0.37
C PHE A 377 -20.76 -9.65 0.28
N GLU A 378 -19.90 -8.78 -0.24
CA GLU A 378 -20.13 -7.34 -0.22
C GLU A 378 -19.81 -6.72 -1.59
N ARG A 379 -20.70 -5.83 -2.02
CA ARG A 379 -20.60 -5.01 -3.23
C ARG A 379 -20.31 -3.57 -2.86
N MET A 380 -19.66 -2.82 -3.75
CA MET A 380 -19.50 -1.38 -3.59
C MET A 380 -20.88 -0.70 -3.56
N ALA A 381 -20.92 0.51 -3.00
CA ALA A 381 -22.12 1.35 -3.07
C ALA A 381 -22.38 1.81 -4.52
N ALA A 382 -23.66 2.05 -4.84
CA ALA A 382 -24.04 2.64 -6.11
C ALA A 382 -23.22 3.93 -6.38
N PRO A 383 -22.81 4.19 -7.64
CA PRO A 383 -23.22 3.49 -8.86
C PRO A 383 -22.28 2.36 -9.31
N LEU A 384 -21.38 1.89 -8.43
CA LEU A 384 -20.41 0.83 -8.70
C LEU A 384 -20.83 -0.52 -8.10
N ASP A 385 -22.11 -0.70 -7.83
CA ASP A 385 -22.68 -1.86 -7.12
C ASP A 385 -22.54 -3.20 -7.87
N HIS A 386 -22.18 -3.18 -9.15
CA HIS A 386 -21.76 -4.35 -9.92
C HIS A 386 -20.34 -4.83 -9.56
N LEU A 387 -19.52 -3.97 -8.95
CA LEU A 387 -18.17 -4.28 -8.47
C LEU A 387 -18.20 -4.86 -7.05
N HIS A 388 -17.29 -5.80 -6.77
CA HIS A 388 -17.05 -6.27 -5.40
C HIS A 388 -16.47 -5.16 -4.52
N ASP A 389 -16.88 -5.11 -3.26
CA ASP A 389 -16.18 -4.33 -2.23
C ASP A 389 -14.91 -5.09 -1.81
N SER A 390 -13.90 -5.03 -2.68
CA SER A 390 -12.65 -5.77 -2.53
C SER A 390 -11.45 -4.86 -2.79
N LYS A 391 -10.28 -5.26 -2.25
CA LYS A 391 -9.02 -4.56 -2.55
C LYS A 391 -8.69 -4.60 -4.04
N GLY A 392 -9.00 -5.71 -4.72
CA GLY A 392 -8.81 -5.83 -6.17
C GLY A 392 -9.56 -4.76 -6.96
N ALA A 393 -10.85 -4.56 -6.67
CA ALA A 393 -11.66 -3.56 -7.36
C ALA A 393 -11.19 -2.13 -7.06
N ILE A 394 -10.82 -1.84 -5.80
CA ILE A 394 -10.24 -0.54 -5.41
C ILE A 394 -8.95 -0.25 -6.19
N TYR A 395 -8.01 -1.19 -6.23
CA TYR A 395 -6.74 -0.99 -6.93
C TYR A 395 -6.92 -0.92 -8.45
N ALA A 396 -7.89 -1.66 -8.99
CA ALA A 396 -8.24 -1.57 -10.40
C ALA A 396 -8.79 -0.19 -10.77
N LEU A 397 -9.68 0.37 -9.96
CA LEU A 397 -10.17 1.75 -10.13
C LEU A 397 -9.02 2.76 -10.03
N GLN A 398 -8.13 2.60 -9.06
CA GLN A 398 -6.96 3.46 -8.85
C GLN A 398 -6.08 3.53 -10.11
N LEU A 399 -5.70 2.39 -10.66
CA LEU A 399 -4.84 2.32 -11.85
C LEU A 399 -5.57 2.83 -13.11
N ASN A 400 -6.86 2.54 -13.28
CA ASN A 400 -7.64 3.08 -14.40
C ASN A 400 -7.80 4.61 -14.31
N LEU A 401 -7.91 5.18 -13.10
CA LEU A 401 -7.90 6.64 -12.88
C LEU A 401 -6.55 7.25 -13.28
N TYR A 402 -5.42 6.63 -12.90
CA TYR A 402 -4.09 7.07 -13.34
C TYR A 402 -3.94 7.02 -14.85
N ARG A 403 -4.36 5.91 -15.48
CA ARG A 403 -4.38 5.79 -16.94
C ARG A 403 -5.14 6.93 -17.59
N TRP A 404 -6.34 7.23 -17.09
CA TRP A 404 -7.16 8.30 -17.65
C TRP A 404 -6.48 9.67 -17.55
N LEU A 405 -5.86 9.97 -16.40
CA LEU A 405 -5.12 11.22 -16.19
C LEU A 405 -3.93 11.35 -17.14
N LEU A 406 -3.16 10.27 -17.31
CA LEU A 406 -2.01 10.22 -18.22
C LEU A 406 -2.42 10.41 -19.68
N GLU A 407 -3.46 9.68 -20.12
CA GLU A 407 -3.97 9.75 -21.50
C GLU A 407 -4.58 11.11 -21.84
N THR A 408 -5.16 11.79 -20.85
CA THR A 408 -5.82 13.09 -21.04
C THR A 408 -4.86 14.27 -20.95
N TYR A 409 -3.97 14.29 -19.96
CA TYR A 409 -3.20 15.48 -19.61
C TYR A 409 -1.69 15.38 -19.91
N TYR A 410 -1.16 14.17 -20.09
CA TYR A 410 0.27 13.94 -20.26
C TYR A 410 0.63 13.44 -21.66
N GLY A 411 -0.37 13.20 -22.52
CA GLY A 411 -0.15 12.70 -23.88
C GLY A 411 0.39 11.28 -23.92
N GLU A 412 0.27 10.53 -22.81
CA GLU A 412 0.82 9.20 -22.65
C GLU A 412 -0.24 8.13 -22.85
N ARG A 413 0.06 7.06 -23.58
CA ARG A 413 -0.85 5.92 -23.76
C ARG A 413 -0.49 4.80 -22.79
N VAL A 414 -1.47 4.25 -22.08
CA VAL A 414 -1.25 3.10 -21.19
C VAL A 414 -1.85 1.86 -21.84
N SER A 415 -1.01 0.82 -22.03
CA SER A 415 -1.46 -0.44 -22.61
C SER A 415 -1.62 -1.55 -21.58
N LEU A 416 -0.90 -1.46 -20.45
CA LEU A 416 -0.90 -2.50 -19.42
C LEU A 416 -0.89 -1.86 -18.03
N MET A 417 -1.57 -2.49 -17.09
CA MET A 417 -1.59 -2.11 -15.69
C MET A 417 -1.48 -3.38 -14.86
N VAL A 418 -0.64 -3.39 -13.83
CA VAL A 418 -0.28 -4.59 -13.08
C VAL A 418 -0.26 -4.31 -11.58
N LEU A 419 -0.86 -5.21 -10.81
CA LEU A 419 -0.70 -5.27 -9.35
C LEU A 419 0.36 -6.32 -9.01
N VAL A 420 1.29 -5.97 -8.13
CA VAL A 420 2.38 -6.87 -7.73
C VAL A 420 2.46 -6.99 -6.22
N SER A 421 2.31 -8.22 -5.73
CA SER A 421 2.64 -8.55 -4.34
C SER A 421 4.15 -8.64 -4.18
N ILE A 422 4.69 -7.78 -3.31
CA ILE A 422 6.09 -7.84 -2.87
C ILE A 422 6.23 -8.49 -1.48
N HIS A 423 5.19 -9.18 -0.98
CA HIS A 423 5.28 -9.87 0.30
C HIS A 423 6.35 -10.99 0.27
N PRO A 424 7.19 -11.15 1.31
CA PRO A 424 8.29 -12.12 1.30
C PRO A 424 7.85 -13.57 1.08
N GLU A 425 6.68 -13.93 1.61
CA GLU A 425 6.18 -15.31 1.64
C GLU A 425 5.31 -15.69 0.44
N VAL A 426 4.70 -14.71 -0.24
CA VAL A 426 3.69 -14.95 -1.29
C VAL A 426 3.99 -14.07 -2.49
N LEU A 427 4.52 -14.70 -3.55
CA LEU A 427 4.69 -14.06 -4.84
C LEU A 427 3.38 -14.16 -5.63
N PHE A 428 2.80 -13.01 -5.96
CA PHE A 428 1.58 -12.94 -6.75
C PHE A 428 1.59 -11.66 -7.59
N HIS A 429 1.17 -11.74 -8.84
CA HIS A 429 0.93 -10.56 -9.68
C HIS A 429 -0.27 -10.83 -10.58
N THR A 430 -0.95 -9.77 -11.00
CA THR A 430 -2.10 -9.85 -11.90
C THR A 430 -2.15 -8.61 -12.78
N ALA A 431 -2.53 -8.78 -14.04
CA ALA A 431 -2.98 -7.66 -14.86
C ALA A 431 -4.28 -7.08 -14.29
N VAL A 432 -4.61 -5.85 -14.69
CA VAL A 432 -5.76 -5.10 -14.19
C VAL A 432 -6.78 -4.88 -15.30
N PRO A 433 -8.06 -5.20 -15.07
CA PRO A 433 -9.09 -5.06 -16.07
C PRO A 433 -9.33 -3.60 -16.44
N ASP A 434 -9.90 -3.44 -17.63
CA ASP A 434 -10.34 -2.15 -18.15
C ASP A 434 -11.64 -1.70 -17.48
N LEU A 435 -11.58 -0.59 -16.75
CA LEU A 435 -12.70 0.07 -16.08
C LEU A 435 -12.95 1.48 -16.67
N ARG A 436 -12.70 1.67 -17.97
CA ARG A 436 -12.88 2.96 -18.65
C ARG A 436 -14.29 3.53 -18.50
N ALA A 437 -15.33 2.70 -18.48
CA ALA A 437 -16.72 3.17 -18.33
C ALA A 437 -16.95 3.75 -16.93
N GLU A 438 -16.59 3.00 -15.88
CA GLU A 438 -16.68 3.40 -14.47
C GLU A 438 -15.88 4.67 -14.21
N VAL A 439 -14.62 4.72 -14.67
CA VAL A 439 -13.75 5.88 -14.50
C VAL A 439 -14.30 7.10 -15.23
N SER A 440 -14.76 6.95 -16.47
CA SER A 440 -15.33 8.07 -17.22
C SER A 440 -16.54 8.67 -16.51
N TYR A 441 -17.42 7.83 -15.96
CA TYR A 441 -18.57 8.27 -15.18
C TYR A 441 -18.15 8.99 -13.88
N LEU A 442 -17.24 8.42 -13.10
CA LEU A 442 -16.76 9.04 -11.86
C LEU A 442 -16.14 10.40 -12.11
N LEU A 443 -15.33 10.52 -13.17
CA LEU A 443 -14.65 11.76 -13.51
C LEU A 443 -15.59 12.81 -14.10
N ALA A 444 -16.61 12.42 -14.86
CA ALA A 444 -17.67 13.32 -15.30
C ALA A 444 -18.39 13.96 -14.09
N ARG A 445 -18.82 13.15 -13.12
CA ARG A 445 -19.44 13.64 -11.88
C ARG A 445 -18.49 14.52 -11.06
N ARG A 446 -17.21 14.17 -11.04
CA ARG A 446 -16.20 14.96 -10.34
C ARG A 446 -16.00 16.34 -10.99
N ARG A 447 -15.96 16.42 -12.32
CA ARG A 447 -15.92 17.68 -13.07
C ARG A 447 -17.13 18.55 -12.74
N GLU A 448 -18.33 17.99 -12.77
CA GLU A 448 -19.57 18.72 -12.42
C GLU A 448 -19.48 19.34 -11.03
N ARG A 449 -19.06 18.53 -10.04
CA ARG A 449 -18.88 18.98 -8.66
C ARG A 449 -17.82 20.08 -8.55
N TYR A 450 -16.67 19.92 -9.21
CA TYR A 450 -15.61 20.92 -9.17
C TYR A 450 -16.01 22.23 -9.86
N GLN A 451 -16.70 22.17 -11.00
CA GLN A 451 -17.24 23.35 -11.68
C GLN A 451 -18.29 24.07 -10.83
N ALA A 452 -19.12 23.35 -10.08
CA ALA A 452 -20.03 23.95 -9.11
C ALA A 452 -19.25 24.65 -7.98
N GLN A 453 -18.17 24.06 -7.48
CA GLN A 453 -17.29 24.66 -6.48
C GLN A 453 -16.62 25.94 -6.99
N LEU A 454 -16.07 25.94 -8.22
CA LEU A 454 -15.46 27.13 -8.82
C LEU A 454 -16.47 28.28 -8.99
N ARG A 455 -17.70 27.97 -9.40
CA ARG A 455 -18.79 28.97 -9.46
C ARG A 455 -19.11 29.54 -8.07
N ALA A 456 -19.19 28.68 -7.06
CA ALA A 456 -19.41 29.13 -5.68
C ALA A 456 -18.25 30.02 -5.19
N GLU A 457 -17.00 29.69 -5.50
CA GLU A 457 -15.82 30.51 -5.20
C GLU A 457 -15.86 31.90 -5.87
N GLN A 458 -16.34 31.98 -7.11
CA GLN A 458 -16.50 33.26 -7.81
C GLN A 458 -17.56 34.15 -7.16
N MET A 459 -18.67 33.57 -6.71
CA MET A 459 -19.78 34.28 -6.08
C MET A 459 -19.54 34.60 -4.60
N ALA A 460 -18.63 33.88 -3.94
CA ALA A 460 -18.39 34.02 -2.51
C ALA A 460 -17.78 35.40 -2.17
N PRO A 461 -18.26 36.06 -1.09
CA PRO A 461 -17.61 37.23 -0.54
C PRO A 461 -16.13 36.98 -0.24
N PHE A 462 -15.30 38.02 -0.36
CA PHE A 462 -13.84 37.89 -0.21
C PHE A 462 -13.41 37.28 1.14
N TRP A 463 -14.16 37.52 2.22
CA TRP A 463 -13.86 36.99 3.55
C TRP A 463 -14.13 35.48 3.73
N LEU A 464 -14.85 34.84 2.80
CA LEU A 464 -15.04 33.37 2.79
C LEU A 464 -13.95 32.65 1.98
N ARG A 465 -13.05 33.41 1.37
CA ARG A 465 -11.99 32.91 0.50
C ARG A 465 -10.63 33.11 1.16
N CYS A 466 -9.74 32.17 0.93
CA CYS A 466 -8.34 32.34 1.24
C CYS A 466 -7.80 33.54 0.46
N ALA A 467 -7.27 34.54 1.17
CA ALA A 467 -6.69 35.73 0.54
C ALA A 467 -5.50 35.41 -0.38
N HIS A 468 -4.82 34.28 -0.16
CA HIS A 468 -3.68 33.85 -0.98
C HIS A 468 -4.10 33.02 -2.21
N THR A 469 -5.03 32.08 -2.05
CA THR A 469 -5.36 31.10 -3.10
C THR A 469 -6.71 31.32 -3.77
N GLY A 470 -7.55 32.21 -3.23
CA GLY A 470 -8.93 32.42 -3.68
C GLY A 470 -9.89 31.26 -3.39
N GLN A 471 -9.40 30.17 -2.78
CA GLN A 471 -10.21 29.01 -2.44
C GLN A 471 -11.21 29.32 -1.35
N LEU A 472 -12.40 28.73 -1.44
CA LEU A 472 -13.30 28.71 -0.30
C LEU A 472 -12.61 28.03 0.89
N MET A 473 -12.65 28.68 2.05
CA MET A 473 -12.11 28.11 3.30
C MET A 473 -12.96 26.94 3.84
N THR A 474 -13.96 26.49 3.07
CA THR A 474 -15.11 25.70 3.52
C THR A 474 -15.62 24.83 2.36
N GLU A 475 -16.08 23.60 2.64
CA GLU A 475 -16.62 22.72 1.60
C GLU A 475 -18.06 23.11 1.19
N PRO A 476 -18.39 23.16 -0.12
CA PRO A 476 -19.76 23.36 -0.58
C PRO A 476 -20.61 22.11 -0.33
N VAL A 477 -21.88 22.29 0.08
CA VAL A 477 -22.85 21.18 0.27
C VAL A 477 -23.83 21.16 -0.92
N LEU A 478 -24.26 19.97 -1.35
CA LEU A 478 -25.27 19.84 -2.40
C LEU A 478 -26.67 20.10 -1.80
N LEU A 479 -27.45 21.02 -2.39
CA LEU A 479 -28.86 21.25 -2.05
C LEU A 479 -29.67 21.31 -3.36
N GLY A 480 -30.07 20.14 -3.87
CA GLY A 480 -30.74 20.02 -5.18
C GLY A 480 -29.85 20.47 -6.35
N ASP A 481 -30.47 20.98 -7.43
CA ASP A 481 -29.81 21.38 -8.70
C ASP A 481 -28.80 22.55 -8.58
N ARG A 482 -28.45 22.99 -7.36
CA ARG A 482 -27.41 23.99 -7.08
C ARG A 482 -26.64 23.64 -5.80
N CYS A 483 -25.32 23.75 -5.83
CA CYS A 483 -24.45 23.55 -4.66
C CYS A 483 -24.35 24.82 -3.80
N TYR A 484 -24.69 24.76 -2.50
CA TYR A 484 -24.38 25.79 -1.50
C TYR A 484 -24.15 25.21 -0.08
N GLN A 485 -23.24 25.87 0.66
CA GLN A 485 -22.57 25.47 1.92
C GLN A 485 -23.49 25.18 3.13
N ARG A 486 -23.09 24.20 3.97
CA ARG A 486 -23.65 24.00 5.33
C ARG A 486 -22.64 23.61 6.43
N SER A 487 -21.38 23.30 6.11
CA SER A 487 -20.52 22.53 7.03
C SER A 487 -19.54 23.30 7.93
N CYS A 488 -19.54 24.64 7.92
CA CYS A 488 -18.62 25.39 8.79
C CYS A 488 -19.08 25.67 10.21
N ALA A 489 -20.38 25.63 10.49
CA ALA A 489 -20.84 25.80 11.87
C ALA A 489 -20.36 24.67 12.81
N LYS A 490 -20.14 23.45 12.32
CA LYS A 490 -19.73 22.31 13.18
C LYS A 490 -18.23 22.20 13.42
N ARG A 491 -17.39 22.69 12.50
CA ARG A 491 -15.92 22.62 12.60
C ARG A 491 -15.31 23.83 13.32
N LEU A 492 -15.97 24.99 13.27
CA LEU A 492 -15.62 26.19 14.03
C LEU A 492 -16.03 26.14 15.51
N LEU A 493 -16.80 25.13 15.95
CA LEU A 493 -17.39 25.05 17.30
C LEU A 493 -16.87 23.89 18.16
N ARG A 494 -15.75 23.23 17.81
CA ARG A 494 -15.13 22.24 18.71
C ARG A 494 -13.61 22.30 18.77
N SER A 495 -13.19 22.81 19.93
CA SER A 495 -12.04 22.44 20.76
C SER A 495 -10.64 22.68 20.20
N GLY A 496 -10.16 23.91 20.41
CA GLY A 496 -8.75 24.26 20.51
C GLY A 496 -8.63 25.78 20.65
N GLU A 497 -8.62 26.28 21.89
CA GLU A 497 -8.57 27.70 22.30
C GLU A 497 -9.16 28.69 21.28
N ASP A 498 -10.49 28.80 21.29
CA ASP A 498 -11.25 29.58 20.32
C ASP A 498 -10.99 31.10 20.46
N LEU A 499 -10.50 31.73 19.39
CA LEU A 499 -10.63 33.18 19.19
C LEU A 499 -12.10 33.48 18.85
N PRO A 500 -12.80 34.34 19.61
CA PRO A 500 -14.17 34.69 19.29
C PRO A 500 -14.24 35.35 17.91
N LEU A 501 -15.08 34.81 17.03
CA LEU A 501 -15.40 35.44 15.76
C LEU A 501 -16.00 36.83 16.03
N GLN A 502 -15.54 37.84 15.29
CA GLN A 502 -16.05 39.19 15.47
C GLN A 502 -17.58 39.24 15.24
N PRO A 503 -18.33 40.05 16.01
CA PRO A 503 -19.79 40.16 15.91
C PRO A 503 -20.28 40.40 14.48
N GLU A 504 -19.55 41.19 13.70
CA GLU A 504 -19.84 41.55 12.31
C GLU A 504 -19.76 40.32 11.38
N VAL A 505 -18.83 39.40 11.65
CA VAL A 505 -18.69 38.14 10.91
C VAL A 505 -19.87 37.22 11.24
N CYS A 506 -20.27 37.17 12.52
CA CYS A 506 -21.43 36.40 12.94
C CYS A 506 -22.74 36.95 12.34
N GLU A 507 -22.90 38.27 12.29
CA GLU A 507 -24.04 38.98 11.69
C GLU A 507 -24.12 38.71 10.19
N ALA A 508 -23.00 38.84 9.48
CA ALA A 508 -22.92 38.57 8.04
C ALA A 508 -23.26 37.11 7.71
N LEU A 509 -22.78 36.16 8.51
CA LEU A 509 -23.11 34.73 8.36
C LEU A 509 -24.60 34.46 8.60
N ARG A 510 -25.21 35.07 9.62
CA ARG A 510 -26.66 34.94 9.89
C ARG A 510 -27.50 35.56 8.78
N SER A 511 -27.13 36.74 8.29
CA SER A 511 -27.83 37.40 7.18
C SER A 511 -27.76 36.57 5.90
N LEU A 512 -26.62 35.95 5.61
CA LEU A 512 -26.44 35.06 4.46
C LEU A 512 -27.30 33.80 4.58
N LEU A 513 -27.44 33.25 5.79
CA LEU A 513 -28.29 32.09 6.07
C LEU A 513 -29.78 32.43 6.02
N ALA A 514 -30.17 33.66 6.36
CA ALA A 514 -31.56 34.13 6.38
C ALA A 514 -32.07 34.58 4.99
N SER A 515 -31.18 35.03 4.10
CA SER A 515 -31.55 35.47 2.74
C SER A 515 -31.83 34.33 1.75
N VAL A 516 -31.76 33.08 2.21
CA VAL A 516 -31.93 31.89 1.37
C VAL A 516 -33.25 31.22 1.78
N GLU A 517 -34.31 31.42 0.99
CA GLU A 517 -35.49 30.57 1.11
C GLU A 517 -35.09 29.12 0.81
N PRO A 518 -35.49 28.13 1.63
CA PRO A 518 -35.22 26.74 1.34
C PRO A 518 -35.99 26.35 0.06
N PRO A 519 -35.33 25.86 -1.00
CA PRO A 519 -36.06 25.32 -2.13
C PRO A 519 -36.87 24.11 -1.66
N GLN A 520 -38.12 24.00 -2.14
CA GLN A 520 -38.88 22.77 -1.99
C GLN A 520 -38.09 21.60 -2.58
N PRO A 521 -38.08 20.43 -1.94
CA PRO A 521 -37.33 19.29 -2.44
C PRO A 521 -37.99 18.81 -3.75
N ALA A 522 -37.40 19.18 -4.88
CA ALA A 522 -37.51 18.35 -6.06
C ALA A 522 -36.71 17.08 -5.75
N GLU A 523 -37.35 15.92 -5.83
CA GLU A 523 -36.63 14.65 -5.86
C GLU A 523 -35.59 14.76 -6.98
N PRO A 524 -34.28 14.58 -6.70
CA PRO A 524 -33.27 14.65 -7.74
C PRO A 524 -33.62 13.60 -8.80
N GLU A 525 -33.63 13.99 -10.08
CA GLU A 525 -33.74 13.03 -11.16
C GLU A 525 -32.71 11.92 -10.94
N PRO A 526 -33.10 10.64 -11.07
CA PRO A 526 -32.18 9.54 -10.86
C PRO A 526 -30.95 9.75 -11.75
N PRO A 527 -29.72 9.57 -11.22
CA PRO A 527 -28.51 9.65 -12.01
C PRO A 527 -28.66 8.85 -13.30
N GLU A 528 -28.20 9.38 -14.44
CA GLU A 528 -28.07 8.55 -15.64
C GLU A 528 -27.30 7.28 -15.28
N PRO A 529 -27.85 6.10 -15.59
CA PRO A 529 -27.23 4.84 -15.22
C PRO A 529 -25.90 4.68 -15.96
N LEU A 530 -24.89 4.16 -15.25
CA LEU A 530 -23.61 3.80 -15.85
C LEU A 530 -23.85 2.85 -17.04
N PRO A 531 -23.48 3.19 -18.28
CA PRO A 531 -23.70 2.33 -19.43
C PRO A 531 -22.77 1.11 -19.37
N ASN A 532 -23.26 -0.05 -19.84
CA ASN A 532 -22.49 -1.30 -19.99
C ASN A 532 -21.80 -1.80 -18.71
N ARG A 533 -22.57 -1.95 -17.62
CA ARG A 533 -22.09 -2.59 -16.38
C ARG A 533 -21.74 -4.06 -16.63
N ARG A 534 -20.47 -4.41 -16.48
CA ARG A 534 -19.98 -5.80 -16.49
C ARG A 534 -19.72 -6.23 -15.06
N ASP A 535 -20.20 -7.39 -14.66
CA ASP A 535 -19.99 -7.87 -13.30
C ASP A 535 -18.50 -8.08 -13.01
N TRP A 536 -18.08 -7.85 -11.76
CA TRP A 536 -16.68 -8.01 -11.38
C TRP A 536 -16.12 -9.39 -11.71
N GLU A 537 -16.97 -10.40 -11.62
CA GLU A 537 -16.68 -11.79 -11.92
C GLU A 537 -16.29 -12.03 -13.39
N GLU A 538 -16.82 -11.22 -14.30
CA GLU A 538 -16.45 -11.26 -15.72
C GLU A 538 -15.14 -10.53 -15.98
N LEU A 539 -14.82 -9.52 -15.16
CA LEU A 539 -13.68 -8.63 -15.34
C LEU A 539 -12.39 -9.19 -14.75
N MET A 540 -12.48 -9.83 -13.58
CA MET A 540 -11.33 -10.25 -12.80
C MET A 540 -11.58 -11.64 -12.25
N PRO A 541 -10.97 -12.71 -12.78
CA PRO A 541 -11.11 -14.06 -12.22
C PRO A 541 -10.39 -14.20 -10.86
N PRO A 542 -10.72 -15.21 -10.02
CA PRO A 542 -10.12 -15.40 -8.69
C PRO A 542 -8.60 -15.61 -8.71
N GLU A 543 -8.09 -16.25 -9.76
CA GLU A 543 -6.68 -16.48 -10.01
C GLU A 543 -5.93 -15.22 -10.46
N GLY A 544 -6.64 -14.16 -10.87
CA GLY A 544 -6.09 -12.98 -11.51
C GLY A 544 -5.94 -13.14 -13.02
N LEU A 545 -5.70 -12.02 -13.70
CA LEU A 545 -5.46 -11.94 -15.14
C LEU A 545 -3.97 -12.10 -15.44
N THR A 546 -3.62 -12.83 -16.51
CA THR A 546 -2.23 -12.95 -16.91
C THR A 546 -1.74 -11.72 -17.68
N LEU A 547 -0.42 -11.49 -17.70
CA LEU A 547 0.18 -10.36 -18.41
C LEU A 547 0.08 -10.47 -19.94
N LYS A 548 -0.20 -11.67 -20.50
CA LYS A 548 -0.23 -11.90 -21.95
C LYS A 548 -1.63 -11.81 -22.55
N GLU A 549 -2.67 -11.88 -21.71
CA GLU A 549 -4.08 -11.88 -22.14
C GLU A 549 -4.66 -10.47 -22.27
N MET A 550 -3.90 -9.43 -21.94
CA MET A 550 -4.25 -8.01 -22.05
C MET A 550 -3.32 -7.29 -23.02
#